data_AF-A0A945BEJ0-F1
#
_entry.id   AF-A0A945BEJ0-F1
#
_cell.length_a   1.000
_cell.length_b   1.000
_cell.length_c   1.000
_cell.angle_alpha   90.00
_cell.angle_beta   90.00
_cell.angle_gamma   90.00
#
_symmetry.space_group_name_H-M   'P 1'
#
loop_
_entity.id
_entity.type
_entity.pdbx_description
1 polymer ?
#
loop_
_entity_poly.entity_id
_entity_poly.type
_entity_poly.pdbx_seq_one_letter_code
_entity_poly.pdbx_strand_id
1 'polypeptide(L)' 'MDNSYENQLNNWVNKEKSGVDLLNSVGTLMYDKGIELVLFRNKLLEIG' A
#
# COMPACT_ATOMS: atom_id res chain seq x y z
N MET A 1 -30.55 -6.22 -7.76
CA MET A 1 -29.75 -6.20 -6.50
C MET A 1 -28.30 -6.66 -6.71
N ASP A 2 -27.88 -7.10 -7.91
CA ASP A 2 -26.49 -7.51 -8.21
C ASP A 2 -25.45 -6.39 -8.29
N ASN A 3 -25.83 -5.19 -8.75
CA ASN A 3 -24.86 -4.13 -9.02
C ASN A 3 -24.08 -3.66 -7.77
N SER A 4 -24.63 -3.83 -6.55
CA SER A 4 -23.94 -3.39 -5.33
C SER A 4 -22.78 -4.31 -4.95
N TYR A 5 -22.98 -5.62 -5.05
CA TYR A 5 -21.92 -6.59 -4.74
C TYR A 5 -20.77 -6.48 -5.75
N GLU A 6 -21.10 -6.49 -7.05
CA GLU A 6 -20.09 -6.36 -8.11
C GLU A 6 -19.30 -5.05 -8.00
N ASN A 7 -19.95 -3.94 -7.66
CA ASN A 7 -19.25 -2.67 -7.44
C ASN A 7 -18.32 -2.73 -6.21
N GLN A 8 -18.74 -3.37 -5.12
CA GLN A 8 -17.90 -3.54 -3.93
C GLN A 8 -16.70 -4.45 -4.21
N LEU A 9 -16.92 -5.54 -4.94
CA LEU A 9 -15.87 -6.46 -5.34
C LEU A 9 -14.85 -5.77 -6.25
N ASN A 10 -15.31 -5.06 -7.28
CA ASN A 10 -14.43 -4.31 -8.17
C ASN A 10 -13.64 -3.23 -7.43
N ASN A 11 -14.28 -2.53 -6.48
CA ASN A 11 -13.58 -1.55 -5.64
C ASN A 11 -12.51 -2.21 -4.76
N TRP A 12 -12.78 -3.39 -4.21
CA TRP A 12 -11.81 -4.14 -3.42
C TRP A 12 -10.62 -4.59 -4.30
N VAL A 13 -10.90 -5.18 -5.46
CA VAL A 13 -9.87 -5.60 -6.43
C VAL A 13 -8.99 -4.42 -6.86
N ASN A 14 -9.59 -3.25 -7.10
CA ASN A 14 -8.83 -2.05 -7.48
C ASN A 14 -7.92 -1.56 -6.34
N LYS A 15 -8.35 -1.64 -5.09
CA LYS A 15 -7.50 -1.31 -3.93
C LYS A 15 -6.32 -2.26 -3.81
N GLU A 16 -6.54 -3.56 -3.99
CA GLU A 16 -5.47 -4.56 -3.97
C GLU A 16 -4.44 -4.30 -5.08
N LYS A 17 -4.90 -4.01 -6.31
CA LYS A 17 -4.03 -3.63 -7.42
C LYS A 17 -3.17 -2.41 -7.09
N SER A 18 -3.78 -1.36 -6.55
CA SER A 18 -3.04 -0.16 -6.13
C SER A 18 -2.02 -0.44 -5.02
N GLY A 19 -2.32 -1.37 -4.10
CA GLY A 19 -1.36 -1.84 -3.10
C GLY A 19 -0.16 -2.57 -3.72
N VAL A 20 -0.41 -3.46 -4.67
CA VAL A 20 0.64 -4.17 -5.41
C VAL A 20 1.50 -3.20 -6.22
N ASP A 21 0.90 -2.23 -6.91
CA ASP A 21 1.61 -1.23 -7.70
C ASP A 21 2.53 -0.35 -6.83
N LEU A 22 2.05 0.02 -5.64
CA LEU A 22 2.85 0.76 -4.66
C LEU A 22 4.05 -0.09 -4.19
N LEU A 23 3.81 -1.35 -3.81
CA LEU A 23 4.87 -2.26 -3.38
C LEU A 23 5.93 -2.47 -4.47
N ASN A 24 5.51 -2.63 -5.72
CA ASN A 24 6.42 -2.77 -6.86
C ASN A 24 7.28 -1.51 -7.05
N SER A 25 6.64 -0.33 -6.99
CA SER A 25 7.34 0.96 -7.14
C SER A 25 8.35 1.19 -6.01
N VAL A 26 7.98 0.89 -4.77
CA VAL A 26 8.86 1.01 -3.60
C VAL A 26 10.00 -0.02 -3.67
N GLY A 27 9.71 -1.26 -4.05
CA GLY A 27 10.74 -2.30 -4.22
C GLY A 27 11.75 -1.94 -5.30
N THR A 28 11.29 -1.36 -6.41
CA THR A 28 12.16 -0.85 -7.49
C THR A 28 13.08 0.26 -6.98
N LEU A 29 12.55 1.23 -6.24
CA LEU A 29 13.35 2.30 -5.64
C LEU A 29 14.40 1.77 -4.66
N MET A 30 14.03 0.78 -3.83
CA MET A 30 14.95 0.16 -2.88
C MET A 30 16.07 -0.59 -3.60
N TYR A 31 15.75 -1.40 -4.61
CA TYR A 31 16.72 -2.22 -5.33
C TYR A 31 17.63 -1.38 -6.25
N ASP A 32 17.05 -0.50 -7.07
CA ASP A 32 17.80 0.24 -8.10
C ASP A 32 18.52 1.46 -7.54
N LYS A 33 17.98 2.07 -6.48
CA LYS A 33 18.44 3.38 -5.98
C LYS A 33 18.81 3.37 -4.50
N GLY A 34 18.58 2.27 -3.78
CA GLY A 34 18.80 2.21 -2.34
C GLY A 34 17.85 3.12 -1.54
N ILE A 35 16.71 3.51 -2.11
CA ILE A 35 15.74 4.42 -1.49
C ILE A 35 14.64 3.61 -0.80
N GLU A 36 14.44 3.82 0.50
CA GLU A 36 13.40 3.17 1.30
C GLU A 36 12.24 4.13 1.60
N LEU A 37 11.00 3.67 1.40
CA LEU A 37 9.81 4.40 1.81
C LEU A 37 9.46 4.07 3.27
N VAL A 38 9.41 5.09 4.12
CA VAL A 38 9.02 4.94 5.54
C VAL A 38 7.72 5.69 5.81
N LEU A 39 6.64 4.95 6.09
CA LEU A 39 5.35 5.52 6.50
C LEU A 39 5.21 5.47 8.03
N PHE A 40 4.98 6.62 8.66
CA PHE A 40 4.78 6.82 10.11
C PHE A 40 5.66 5.95 11.01
N ARG A 41 6.80 6.51 11.45
CA ARG A 41 7.54 5.92 12.55
C ARG A 41 6.77 6.21 13.85
N ASN A 42 5.85 5.34 14.25
CA ASN A 42 5.41 5.31 15.64
C ASN A 42 6.68 5.08 16.47
N LYS A 43 7.14 6.11 17.17
CA LYS A 43 8.23 5.96 18.12
C LYS A 43 7.72 4.96 19.17
N LEU A 44 8.32 3.78 19.22
CA LEU A 44 7.94 2.72 20.16
C LEU A 44 8.11 3.16 21.63
N LEU A 45 8.79 4.26 21.88
CA LEU A 45 9.09 4.79 23.21
C LEU A 45 9.04 6.33 23.18
N GLU A 46 8.00 6.93 23.77
CA GLU A 46 8.21 8.15 24.54
C GLU A 46 8.56 7.70 25.95
N ILE A 47 9.86 7.69 26.28
CA ILE A 47 10.30 7.66 27.67
C ILE A 47 10.55 9.12 28.04
N GLY A 48 9.54 9.72 28.66
CA GLY A 48 9.61 10.99 29.36
C GLY A 48 9.24 10.76 30.82
#